data_AF-A0A6P1BM63-F1
#
_entry.id   AF-A0A6P1BM63-F1
#
_cell.length_a   1.000
_cell.length_b   1.000
_cell.length_c   1.000
_cell.angle_alpha   90.00
_cell.angle_beta   90.00
_cell.angle_gamma   90.00
#
_symmetry.space_group_name_H-M   'P 1'
#
loop_
_entity.id
_entity.type
_entity.pdbx_description
1 polymer ?
#
loop_
_entity_poly.entity_id
_entity_poly.type
_entity_poly.pdbx_seq_one_letter_code
_entity_poly.pdbx_strand_id
1 'polypeptide(L)'
;LSIAGDYEFFSRPEWTALQKAYGLSFRTQRQMQPDFMYAAVASGDVDVIAGYTSEGRIKEYDLETLADPKHAIPPYDAVLLLAPRRAHPDRL
;
A
#
# COMPACT_ATOMS: atom_id res chain seq x y z
N LEU A 1 -11.60 5.00 -14.13
CA LEU A 1 -10.94 4.67 -12.87
C LEU A 1 -10.22 5.90 -12.35
N SER A 2 -10.54 6.31 -11.12
CA SER A 2 -9.81 7.26 -10.29
C SER A 2 -9.02 6.49 -9.24
N ILE A 3 -7.88 7.04 -8.82
CA ILE A 3 -7.07 6.47 -7.74
C ILE A 3 -6.76 7.54 -6.70
N ALA A 4 -6.79 7.17 -5.43
CA ALA A 4 -6.21 7.97 -4.37
C ALA A 4 -4.98 7.30 -3.73
N GLY A 5 -4.05 8.12 -3.29
CA GLY A 5 -2.83 7.68 -2.63
C GLY A 5 -2.39 8.74 -1.64
N ASP A 6 -1.53 8.34 -0.70
CA ASP A 6 -0.87 9.31 0.15
C ASP A 6 0.07 10.21 -0.67
N TYR A 7 0.62 11.24 -0.02
CA TYR A 7 1.47 12.23 -0.66
C TYR A 7 2.71 11.63 -1.33
N GLU A 8 3.27 10.56 -0.76
CA GLU A 8 4.51 9.95 -1.24
C GLU A 8 4.27 8.88 -2.29
N PHE A 9 3.12 8.19 -2.25
CA PHE A 9 2.88 7.03 -3.10
C PHE A 9 3.07 7.34 -4.59
N PHE A 10 2.57 8.48 -5.06
CA PHE A 10 2.69 8.85 -6.48
C PHE A 10 4.07 9.38 -6.89
N SER A 11 4.90 9.81 -5.94
CA SER A 11 6.28 10.26 -6.24
C SER A 11 7.30 9.12 -6.21
N ARG A 12 6.91 7.96 -5.68
CA ARG A 12 7.73 6.76 -5.58
C ARG A 12 7.99 6.10 -6.95
N PRO A 13 9.21 5.60 -7.21
CA PRO A 13 9.52 4.88 -8.44
C PRO A 13 8.67 3.61 -8.62
N GLU A 14 8.23 3.00 -7.52
CA GLU A 14 7.32 1.85 -7.49
C GLU A 14 5.99 2.16 -8.20
N TRP A 15 5.44 3.37 -8.06
CA TRP A 15 4.23 3.76 -8.78
C TRP A 15 4.45 3.77 -10.30
N THR A 16 5.58 4.34 -10.73
CA THR A 16 5.96 4.32 -12.16
C THR A 16 6.17 2.90 -12.66
N ALA A 17 6.76 2.02 -11.85
CA ALA A 17 6.94 0.60 -12.19
C ALA A 17 5.59 -0.12 -12.32
N LEU A 18 4.66 0.12 -11.40
CA LEU A 18 3.31 -0.45 -11.42
C LEU A 18 2.54 -0.01 -12.68
N GLN A 19 2.58 1.28 -13.01
CA GLN A 19 1.95 1.79 -14.23
C GLN A 19 2.50 1.12 -15.49
N LYS A 20 3.82 0.94 -15.59
CA LYS A 20 4.47 0.28 -16.73
C LYS A 20 4.17 -1.22 -16.78
N ALA A 21 4.19 -1.90 -15.65
CA ALA A 21 3.97 -3.34 -15.57
C ALA A 21 2.55 -3.75 -15.98
N TYR A 22 1.54 -2.96 -15.59
CA TYR A 22 0.13 -3.27 -15.82
C TYR A 22 -0.57 -2.38 -16.86
N GLY A 23 0.12 -1.39 -17.42
CA GLY A 23 -0.48 -0.43 -18.36
C GLY A 23 -1.54 0.45 -17.69
N LEU A 24 -1.35 0.77 -16.40
CA LEU A 24 -2.36 1.49 -15.63
C LEU A 24 -2.47 2.95 -16.08
N SER A 25 -3.70 3.34 -16.41
CA SER A 25 -4.06 4.72 -16.71
C SER A 25 -5.31 5.09 -15.92
N PHE A 26 -5.20 6.14 -15.11
CA PHE A 26 -6.28 6.66 -14.29
C PHE A 26 -6.69 8.04 -14.82
N ARG A 27 -8.00 8.29 -14.86
CA ARG A 27 -8.54 9.60 -15.27
C ARG A 27 -8.20 10.70 -14.27
N THR A 28 -8.06 10.33 -13.00
CA THR A 28 -7.79 11.27 -11.91
C THR A 28 -6.96 10.57 -10.85
N GLN A 29 -5.92 11.27 -10.38
CA GLN A 29 -5.10 10.87 -9.23
C GLN A 29 -5.33 11.90 -8.13
N ARG A 30 -5.74 11.46 -6.94
CA ARG A 30 -6.05 12.33 -5.80
C ARG A 30 -5.08 12.03 -4.66
N GLN A 31 -4.40 13.06 -4.16
CA GLN A 31 -3.64 12.92 -2.92
C GLN A 31 -4.58 13.07 -1.73
N MET A 32 -4.50 12.15 -0.78
CA MET A 32 -5.39 12.11 0.37
C MET A 32 -4.68 11.49 1.58
N GLN A 33 -5.03 11.93 2.79
CA GLN A 33 -4.54 11.26 3.99
C GLN A 33 -5.13 9.84 4.09
N PRO A 34 -4.36 8.86 4.61
CA PRO A 34 -4.81 7.47 4.69
C PRO A 34 -6.18 7.27 5.33
N ASP A 35 -6.49 8.04 6.39
CA ASP A 35 -7.76 7.91 7.11
C ASP A 35 -8.98 8.23 6.24
N PHE A 36 -8.83 9.15 5.28
CA PHE A 36 -9.90 9.48 4.34
C PHE A 36 -9.90 8.56 3.11
N MET A 37 -8.77 7.95 2.75
CA MET A 37 -8.68 7.07 1.56
C MET A 37 -9.63 5.88 1.67
N TYR A 38 -9.62 5.18 2.80
CA TYR A 38 -10.47 4.00 3.02
C TYR A 38 -11.96 4.35 2.99
N ALA A 39 -12.33 5.47 3.62
CA ALA A 39 -13.71 5.97 3.55
C ALA A 39 -14.10 6.36 2.12
N ALA A 40 -13.20 7.00 1.36
CA ALA A 40 -13.47 7.45 0.00
C ALA A 40 -13.61 6.30 -1.02
N VAL A 41 -12.86 5.20 -0.85
CA VAL A 41 -13.07 4.02 -1.71
C VAL A 41 -14.34 3.26 -1.31
N ALA A 42 -14.64 3.17 -0.02
CA ALA A 42 -15.86 2.54 0.48
C ALA A 42 -17.13 3.31 0.07
N SER A 43 -17.06 4.64 -0.01
CA SER A 43 -18.16 5.50 -0.48
C SER A 43 -18.29 5.55 -2.01
N GLY A 44 -17.29 5.08 -2.75
CA GLY A 44 -17.20 5.20 -4.21
C GLY A 44 -16.77 6.58 -4.72
N ASP A 45 -16.26 7.46 -3.85
CA ASP A 45 -15.67 8.75 -4.24
C ASP A 45 -14.37 8.57 -5.04
N VAL A 46 -13.69 7.44 -4.83
CA VAL A 46 -12.57 6.96 -5.66
C VAL A 46 -12.72 5.48 -5.96
N ASP A 47 -12.20 5.04 -7.11
CA ASP A 47 -12.35 3.65 -7.53
C ASP A 47 -11.28 2.72 -6.93
N VAL A 48 -10.07 3.25 -6.66
CA VAL A 48 -8.91 2.49 -6.16
C VAL A 48 -8.14 3.35 -5.16
N ILE A 49 -7.51 2.72 -4.15
CA ILE A 49 -6.58 3.40 -3.24
C ILE A 49 -5.24 2.66 -3.16
N ALA A 50 -4.17 3.41 -2.86
CA ALA A 50 -2.95 2.82 -2.33
C ALA A 50 -3.18 2.40 -0.86
N GLY A 51 -2.85 1.15 -0.53
CA GLY A 51 -3.01 0.61 0.81
C GLY A 51 -2.00 -0.51 1.09
N TYR A 52 -1.81 -0.84 2.37
CA TYR A 52 -0.96 -1.94 2.80
C TYR A 52 -1.81 -3.17 3.08
N THR A 53 -1.36 -4.35 2.67
CA THR A 53 -2.12 -5.60 2.82
C THR A 53 -2.41 -6.00 4.28
N SER A 54 -1.67 -5.45 5.24
CA SER A 54 -1.84 -5.65 6.68
C SER A 54 -2.81 -4.66 7.35
N GLU A 55 -3.42 -3.74 6.59
CA GLU A 55 -4.32 -2.72 7.14
C GLU A 55 -5.67 -3.31 7.56
N GLY A 56 -6.00 -3.18 8.84
CA GLY A 56 -7.26 -3.69 9.40
C GLY A 56 -8.52 -3.08 8.75
N ARG A 57 -8.39 -1.86 8.21
CA ARG A 57 -9.46 -1.14 7.50
C ARG A 57 -9.94 -1.87 6.25
N ILE A 58 -9.12 -2.72 5.63
CA ILE A 58 -9.54 -3.55 4.50
C ILE A 58 -10.73 -4.42 4.91
N LYS A 59 -10.65 -5.08 6.06
CA LYS A 59 -11.73 -5.91 6.59
C LYS A 59 -12.89 -5.08 7.14
N GLU A 60 -12.60 -3.95 7.76
CA GLU A 60 -13.63 -3.06 8.33
C GLU A 60 -14.58 -2.52 7.25
N TYR A 61 -14.04 -2.14 6.10
CA TYR A 61 -14.79 -1.57 4.98
C TYR A 61 -15.17 -2.60 3.91
N ASP A 62 -14.95 -3.90 4.16
CA ASP A 62 -15.20 -5.01 3.22
C ASP A 62 -14.56 -4.77 1.84
N LEU A 63 -13.30 -4.33 1.84
CA LEU A 63 -12.54 -4.04 0.64
C LEU A 63 -11.72 -5.25 0.19
N GLU A 64 -11.50 -5.34 -1.11
CA GLU A 64 -10.65 -6.38 -1.71
C GLU A 64 -9.27 -5.84 -2.05
N THR A 65 -8.24 -6.64 -1.80
CA THR A 65 -6.88 -6.35 -2.24
C THR A 65 -6.64 -6.86 -3.66
N LEU A 66 -5.89 -6.11 -4.44
CA LEU A 66 -5.50 -6.51 -5.78
C LEU A 66 -4.17 -7.28 -5.72
N ALA A 67 -4.12 -8.46 -6.34
CA ALA A 67 -2.89 -9.23 -6.45
C ALA A 67 -1.88 -8.55 -7.40
N ASP A 68 -0.58 -8.69 -7.09
CA ASP A 68 0.53 -8.24 -7.94
C ASP A 68 1.27 -9.44 -8.58
N PRO A 69 0.66 -10.15 -9.56
CA PRO A 69 1.27 -11.33 -10.17
C PRO A 69 2.58 -11.07 -10.93
N LYS A 70 2.81 -9.83 -11.40
CA LYS A 70 4.03 -9.41 -12.10
C LYS A 70 5.14 -8.96 -11.15
N HIS A 71 4.90 -8.97 -9.83
CA HIS A 71 5.86 -8.56 -8.81
C HIS A 71 6.44 -7.16 -9.11
N ALA A 72 5.57 -6.22 -9.48
CA ALA A 72 5.95 -4.85 -9.77
C ALA A 72 6.30 -4.07 -8.50
N ILE A 73 5.75 -4.46 -7.36
CA ILE A 73 6.04 -3.91 -6.04
C ILE A 73 7.09 -4.81 -5.36
N PRO A 74 8.17 -4.25 -4.77
CA PRO A 74 9.13 -5.03 -4.01
C PRO A 74 8.47 -5.82 -2.86
N PRO A 75 8.99 -7.00 -2.49
CA PRO A 75 8.47 -7.74 -1.33
C PRO A 75 8.77 -6.97 -0.02
N TYR A 76 7.76 -6.84 0.84
CA TYR A 76 7.86 -6.22 2.16
C TYR A 76 7.52 -7.23 3.26
N ASP A 77 8.42 -8.18 3.47
CA ASP A 77 8.27 -9.14 4.57
C ASP A 77 8.66 -8.51 5.90
N ALA A 78 7.80 -8.71 6.91
CA ALA A 78 8.09 -8.28 8.27
C ALA A 78 9.23 -9.13 8.85
N VAL A 79 10.33 -8.48 9.24
CA VAL A 79 11.49 -9.13 9.88
C VAL A 79 11.78 -8.52 11.23
N LEU A 80 12.19 -9.36 12.19
CA LEU A 80 12.67 -8.91 13.49
C LEU A 80 14.19 -8.72 13.42
N LEU A 81 14.65 -7.49 13.66
CA LEU A 81 16.07 -7.17 13.78
C LEU A 81 16.45 -7.03 15.24
N LEU A 82 17.45 -7.80 15.66
CA LEU A 82 18.01 -7.72 17.00
C LEU A 82 19.39 -7.06 16.94
N ALA A 83 19.61 -6.07 17.81
CA ALA A 83 20.92 -5.45 17.93
C ALA A 83 21.96 -6.50 18.34
N PRO A 84 23.16 -6.54 17.73
CA PRO A 84 24.17 -7.58 18.02
C PRO A 84 24.50 -7.73 19.51
N ARG A 85 24.51 -6.63 20.26
CA ARG A 85 24.76 -6.60 21.72
C ARG A 85 23.74 -7.38 22.55
N ARG A 86 22.57 -7.72 21.99
CA ARG A 86 21.50 -8.48 22.65
C ARG A 86 21.30 -9.87 22.06
N ALA A 87 22.18 -10.32 21.15
CA ALA A 87 22.08 -11.62 20.50
C ALA A 87 22.36 -12.82 21.44
N HIS A 88 22.82 -12.57 22.67
CA HIS A 88 23.11 -13.60 23.68
C HIS A 88 22.24 -13.38 24.93
N PRO A 89 21.06 -14.01 25.01
CA PRO A 89 20.13 -13.87 26.13
C PRO A 89 20.52 -14.64 27.40
N ASP A 90 21.68 -15.30 27.46
CA ASP A 90 22.15 -16.09 28.63
C ASP A 90 22.47 -15.24 29.89
N ARG A 91 21.92 -14.03 30.01
CA ARG A 91 22.10 -13.10 31.14
C ARG A 91 20.82 -12.38 31.58
N LEU A 92 19.64 -12.94 31.27
CA LEU A 92 18.36 -12.53 31.86
C LEU A 92 17.93 -13.50 32.95
#